data_AF-A0A7W8E362-F1
#
_entry.id   AF-A0A7W8E362-F1
#
_cell.length_a   1.000
_cell.length_b   1.000
_cell.length_c   1.000
_cell.angle_alpha   90.00
_cell.angle_beta   90.00
_cell.angle_gamma   90.00
#
_symmetry.space_group_name_H-M   'P 1'
#
loop_
_entity.id
_entity.type
_entity.pdbx_description
1 polymer ?
#
loop_
_entity_poly.entity_id
_entity_poly.type
_entity_poly.pdbx_seq_one_letter_code
_entity_poly.pdbx_strand_id
1 'polypeptide(L)'
;MADGFTRERAWALLQEWTASPSLVKHGLAVEACTRYYGVAEAARLGMVGTESDDFIELYAIAGLLHDFDYDKHPSLEEHPFVGVRFLREQGWPEVVLHAILAHADYSGTPRETHLDKALFACDELAGFLTACALVKPSKSIHEVEIAGVKKKMKDKAFARAVLREDIINGAELLGLSVDEHIGNCVKAMQERAALLGLESQG
;
A
#
# COMPACT_ATOMS: atom_id res chain seq x y z
N MET A 1 19.57 -2.74 7.62
CA MET A 1 19.86 -1.41 7.06
C MET A 1 20.73 -0.67 8.06
N ALA A 2 21.87 -0.13 7.64
CA ALA A 2 22.83 0.49 8.58
C ALA A 2 22.42 1.90 9.06
N ASP A 3 21.31 2.46 8.55
CA ASP A 3 21.07 3.90 8.58
C ASP A 3 19.83 4.33 9.41
N GLY A 4 19.21 3.43 10.18
CA GLY A 4 18.12 3.78 11.11
C GLY A 4 16.78 4.16 10.46
N PHE A 5 16.56 3.81 9.19
CA PHE A 5 15.27 3.94 8.48
C PHE A 5 14.51 2.63 8.54
N THR A 6 13.87 2.35 9.68
CA THR A 6 13.14 1.09 9.90
C THR A 6 11.64 1.29 9.81
N ARG A 7 10.90 0.18 9.69
CA ARG A 7 9.44 0.15 9.74
C ARG A 7 8.92 0.69 11.07
N GLU A 8 9.62 0.49 12.19
CA GLU A 8 9.24 1.06 13.49
C GLU A 8 9.32 2.59 13.48
N ARG A 9 10.36 3.15 12.86
CA ARG A 9 10.50 4.61 12.72
C ARG A 9 9.41 5.16 11.79
N ALA A 10 9.10 4.45 10.70
CA ALA A 10 8.00 4.81 9.79
C ALA A 10 6.66 4.79 10.53
N TRP A 11 6.41 3.78 11.36
CA TRP A 11 5.22 3.68 12.19
C TRP A 11 5.08 4.84 13.18
N ALA A 12 6.18 5.20 13.87
CA ALA A 12 6.18 6.34 14.77
C ALA A 12 5.84 7.66 14.04
N LEU A 13 6.40 7.84 12.84
CA LEU A 13 6.14 9.01 12.01
C LEU A 13 4.68 9.06 11.53
N LEU A 14 4.13 7.95 11.04
CA LEU A 14 2.73 7.85 10.65
C LEU A 14 1.80 8.26 11.80
N GLN A 15 2.05 7.73 13.00
CA GLN A 15 1.25 8.03 14.19
C GLN A 15 1.35 9.50 14.64
N GLU A 16 2.46 10.18 14.33
CA GLU A 16 2.63 11.61 14.61
C GLU A 16 1.91 12.50 13.58
N TRP A 17 1.85 12.06 12.32
CA TRP A 17 1.35 12.87 11.22
C TRP A 17 -0.10 12.62 10.85
N THR A 18 -0.60 11.42 11.11
CA THR A 18 -1.92 10.96 10.70
C THR A 18 -2.80 10.73 11.93
N ALA A 19 -3.83 11.56 12.07
CA ALA A 19 -4.79 11.46 13.17
C ALA A 19 -5.98 10.54 12.83
N SER A 20 -6.28 10.39 11.55
CA SER A 20 -7.39 9.60 11.02
C SER A 20 -7.15 8.10 11.21
N PRO A 21 -7.96 7.39 12.04
CA PRO A 21 -7.78 5.96 12.24
C PRO A 21 -8.01 5.15 10.98
N SER A 22 -8.86 5.63 10.05
CA SER A 22 -9.06 4.98 8.76
C SER A 22 -7.85 5.14 7.85
N LEU A 23 -7.19 6.29 7.86
CA LEU A 23 -5.99 6.51 7.05
C LEU A 23 -4.78 5.73 7.60
N VAL A 24 -4.64 5.63 8.92
CA VAL A 24 -3.63 4.74 9.53
C VAL A 24 -3.87 3.28 9.11
N LYS A 25 -5.13 2.82 9.13
CA LYS A 25 -5.47 1.45 8.67
C LYS A 25 -5.23 1.27 7.16
N HIS A 26 -5.45 2.30 6.35
CA HIS A 26 -5.13 2.29 4.93
C HIS A 26 -3.62 2.10 4.72
N GLY A 27 -2.78 2.91 5.36
CA GLY A 27 -1.31 2.76 5.30
C GLY A 27 -0.85 1.36 5.74
N LEU A 28 -1.44 0.78 6.79
CA LEU A 28 -1.15 -0.60 7.21
C LEU A 28 -1.59 -1.66 6.18
N ALA A 29 -2.71 -1.45 5.49
CA ALA A 29 -3.18 -2.35 4.44
C ALA A 29 -2.28 -2.28 3.20
N VAL A 30 -1.87 -1.07 2.80
CA VAL A 30 -0.93 -0.85 1.70
C VAL A 30 0.47 -1.39 2.06
N GLU A 31 0.94 -1.22 3.30
CA GLU A 31 2.16 -1.88 3.82
C GLU A 31 2.08 -3.40 3.64
N ALA A 32 0.97 -4.03 4.02
CA ALA A 32 0.81 -5.48 3.90
C ALA A 32 0.96 -5.95 2.45
N CYS A 33 0.26 -5.29 1.53
CA CYS A 33 0.27 -5.62 0.10
C CYS A 33 1.62 -5.35 -0.57
N THR A 34 2.22 -4.18 -0.33
CA THR A 34 3.53 -3.82 -0.89
C THR A 34 4.63 -4.73 -0.34
N ARG A 35 4.62 -5.05 0.95
CA ARG A 35 5.57 -6.00 1.57
C ARG A 35 5.47 -7.39 0.93
N TYR A 36 4.27 -7.86 0.60
CA TYR A 36 4.09 -9.13 -0.11
C TYR A 36 4.81 -9.13 -1.47
N TYR A 37 4.69 -8.05 -2.23
CA TYR A 37 5.44 -7.87 -3.48
C TYR A 37 6.95 -7.74 -3.26
N GLY A 38 7.37 -7.07 -2.18
CA GLY A 38 8.79 -6.99 -1.80
C GLY A 38 9.40 -8.38 -1.54
N VAL A 39 8.66 -9.26 -0.85
CA VAL A 39 9.10 -10.65 -0.61
C VAL A 39 9.23 -11.43 -1.92
N ALA A 40 8.22 -11.33 -2.79
CA ALA A 40 8.24 -12.01 -4.08
C ALA A 40 9.40 -11.52 -4.97
N GLU A 41 9.66 -10.21 -4.97
CA GLU A 41 10.71 -9.60 -5.77
C GLU A 41 12.11 -9.92 -5.23
N ALA A 42 12.31 -9.90 -3.91
CA ALA A 42 13.56 -10.34 -3.29
C ALA A 42 13.89 -11.80 -3.67
N ALA A 43 12.89 -12.69 -3.62
CA ALA A 43 13.04 -14.07 -4.03
C ALA A 43 13.37 -14.20 -5.53
N ARG A 44 12.71 -13.41 -6.40
CA ARG A 44 13.00 -13.38 -7.85
C ARG A 44 14.42 -12.94 -8.15
N LEU A 45 14.96 -12.03 -7.34
CA LEU A 45 16.34 -11.53 -7.45
C LEU A 45 17.37 -12.46 -6.77
N GLY A 46 16.92 -13.50 -6.07
CA GLY A 46 17.81 -14.43 -5.35
C GLY A 46 18.44 -13.83 -4.09
N MET A 47 17.85 -12.77 -3.54
CA MET A 47 18.31 -12.14 -2.30
C MET A 47 18.02 -13.04 -1.11
N VAL A 48 18.92 -13.06 -0.12
CA VAL A 48 18.78 -13.87 1.09
C VAL A 48 19.31 -13.14 2.32
N GLY A 49 18.85 -13.55 3.50
CA GLY A 49 19.29 -12.98 4.77
C GLY A 49 19.04 -11.48 4.86
N THR A 50 19.96 -10.74 5.50
CA THR A 50 19.80 -9.32 5.79
C THR A 50 19.61 -8.45 4.54
N GLU A 51 20.20 -8.81 3.40
CA GLU A 51 19.98 -8.08 2.15
C GLU A 51 18.51 -8.17 1.70
N SER A 52 17.93 -9.37 1.77
CA SER A 52 16.50 -9.57 1.48
C SER A 52 15.62 -8.82 2.47
N ASP A 53 15.94 -8.88 3.77
CA ASP A 53 15.14 -8.22 4.81
C ASP A 53 15.15 -6.70 4.62
N ASP A 54 16.32 -6.12 4.37
CA ASP A 54 16.51 -4.69 4.10
C ASP A 54 15.75 -4.24 2.85
N PHE A 55 15.81 -5.04 1.78
CA PHE A 55 15.09 -4.77 0.54
C PHE A 55 13.57 -4.78 0.75
N ILE A 56 13.05 -5.80 1.44
CA ILE A 56 11.61 -5.93 1.74
C ILE A 56 11.14 -4.79 2.65
N GLU A 57 12.00 -4.30 3.53
CA GLU A 57 11.65 -3.21 4.44
C GLU A 57 11.40 -1.89 3.72
N LEU A 58 12.06 -1.63 2.58
CA LEU A 58 11.75 -0.48 1.72
C LEU A 58 10.30 -0.50 1.21
N TYR A 59 9.77 -1.68 0.87
CA TYR A 59 8.37 -1.85 0.45
C TYR A 59 7.42 -1.55 1.60
N ALA A 60 7.72 -2.07 2.79
CA ALA A 60 6.92 -1.82 3.98
C ALA A 60 6.88 -0.32 4.33
N ILE A 61 8.04 0.36 4.30
CA ILE A 61 8.14 1.78 4.60
C ILE A 61 7.36 2.61 3.59
N ALA A 62 7.54 2.37 2.28
CA ALA A 62 6.86 3.12 1.24
C ALA A 62 5.34 2.95 1.32
N GLY A 63 4.86 1.71 1.49
CA GLY A 63 3.43 1.44 1.68
C GLY A 63 2.86 2.09 2.94
N LEU A 64 3.61 2.08 4.05
CA LEU A 64 3.14 2.66 5.30
C LEU A 64 3.08 4.19 5.28
N LEU A 65 4.00 4.83 4.56
CA LEU A 65 4.16 6.30 4.57
C LEU A 65 3.60 7.01 3.34
N HIS A 66 3.06 6.34 2.31
CA HIS A 66 2.66 7.04 1.07
C HIS A 66 1.70 8.22 1.28
N ASP A 67 0.75 8.07 2.22
CA ASP A 67 -0.29 9.05 2.53
C ASP A 67 -0.13 9.77 3.88
N PHE A 68 1.02 9.64 4.55
CA PHE A 68 1.15 10.12 5.93
C PHE A 68 0.92 11.64 6.08
N ASP A 69 1.13 12.41 5.02
CA ASP A 69 0.89 13.86 4.98
C ASP A 69 -0.55 14.25 4.61
N TYR A 70 -1.35 13.33 4.08
CA TYR A 70 -2.67 13.62 3.50
C TYR A 70 -3.64 14.26 4.48
N ASP A 71 -3.68 13.81 5.74
CA ASP A 71 -4.54 14.39 6.79
C ASP A 71 -4.31 15.90 7.00
N LYS A 72 -3.07 16.36 6.81
CA LYS A 72 -2.66 17.76 7.00
C LYS A 72 -2.63 18.54 5.68
N HIS A 73 -2.40 17.84 4.56
CA HIS A 73 -2.08 18.40 3.25
C HIS A 73 -2.83 17.71 2.09
N PRO A 74 -4.17 17.66 2.09
CA PRO A 74 -4.93 16.80 1.18
C PRO A 74 -5.05 17.30 -0.27
N SER A 75 -4.54 18.49 -0.60
CA SER A 75 -4.70 19.05 -1.94
C SER A 75 -3.72 18.41 -2.93
N LEU A 76 -4.09 18.37 -4.21
CA LEU A 76 -3.25 17.81 -5.28
C LEU A 76 -1.95 18.61 -5.50
N GLU A 77 -1.90 19.86 -5.03
CA GLU A 77 -0.70 20.68 -5.05
C GLU A 77 0.23 20.41 -3.87
N GLU A 78 -0.27 19.78 -2.80
CA GLU A 78 0.47 19.57 -1.55
C GLU A 78 0.88 18.11 -1.31
N HIS A 79 -0.07 17.16 -1.30
CA HIS A 79 0.23 15.74 -1.16
C HIS A 79 0.62 15.17 -2.53
N PRO A 80 1.64 14.28 -2.64
CA PRO A 80 2.54 13.82 -1.57
C PRO A 80 3.80 14.67 -1.40
N PHE A 81 3.88 15.84 -2.03
CA PHE A 81 5.09 16.66 -2.11
C PHE A 81 5.56 17.18 -0.74
N VAL A 82 4.64 17.56 0.15
CA VAL A 82 4.98 18.04 1.50
C VAL A 82 5.60 16.91 2.32
N GLY A 83 4.98 15.73 2.32
CA GLY A 83 5.51 14.55 2.98
C GLY A 83 6.88 14.15 2.44
N VAL A 84 7.04 14.09 1.11
CA VAL A 84 8.32 13.76 0.48
C VAL A 84 9.42 14.76 0.82
N ARG A 85 9.11 16.07 0.85
CA ARG A 85 10.08 17.10 1.27
C ARG A 85 10.53 16.86 2.71
N PHE A 86 9.60 16.60 3.63
CA PHE A 86 9.91 16.30 5.02
C PHE A 86 10.77 15.04 5.17
N LEU A 87 10.42 13.95 4.47
CA LEU A 87 11.21 12.72 4.49
C LEU A 87 12.63 12.95 3.96
N ARG A 88 12.78 13.75 2.90
CA ARG A 88 14.10 14.08 2.34
C ARG A 88 14.96 14.86 3.33
N GLU A 89 14.40 15.83 4.04
CA GLU A 89 15.10 16.59 5.09
C GLU A 89 15.56 15.68 6.26
N GLN A 90 14.84 14.60 6.52
CA GLN A 90 15.14 13.59 7.54
C GLN A 90 16.09 12.48 7.05
N GLY A 91 16.53 12.55 5.79
CA GLY A 91 17.49 11.64 5.18
C GLY A 91 16.94 10.31 4.69
N TRP A 92 15.61 10.15 4.57
CA TRP A 92 15.01 8.88 4.16
C TRP A 92 15.49 8.44 2.75
N PRO A 93 15.56 7.12 2.46
CA PRO A 93 16.12 6.62 1.22
C PRO A 93 15.36 7.12 -0.01
N GLU A 94 16.07 7.67 -1.01
CA GLU A 94 15.44 8.25 -2.21
C GLU A 94 14.55 7.25 -2.96
N VAL A 95 14.84 5.95 -2.90
CA VAL A 95 13.99 4.90 -3.48
C VAL A 95 12.58 4.86 -2.87
N VAL A 96 12.44 5.17 -1.58
CA VAL A 96 11.13 5.29 -0.91
C VAL A 96 10.45 6.59 -1.36
N LEU A 97 11.18 7.70 -1.38
CA LEU A 97 10.65 9.02 -1.76
C LEU A 97 10.16 9.02 -3.20
N HIS A 98 10.91 8.39 -4.11
CA HIS A 98 10.54 8.24 -5.51
C HIS A 98 9.25 7.42 -5.65
N ALA A 99 9.13 6.29 -4.95
CA ALA A 99 7.90 5.50 -4.95
C ALA A 99 6.70 6.30 -4.43
N ILE A 100 6.87 7.05 -3.33
CA ILE A 100 5.83 7.93 -2.78
C ILE A 100 5.48 9.05 -3.78
N LEU A 101 6.40 9.60 -4.57
CA LEU A 101 6.00 10.54 -5.63
C LEU A 101 5.25 9.81 -6.75
N ALA A 102 5.75 8.64 -7.17
CA ALA A 102 5.24 7.88 -8.30
C ALA A 102 3.88 7.22 -8.06
N HIS A 103 3.39 7.11 -6.81
CA HIS A 103 2.03 6.62 -6.58
C HIS A 103 0.97 7.63 -7.07
N ALA A 104 1.25 8.92 -6.95
CA ALA A 104 0.37 10.00 -7.37
C ALA A 104 0.62 10.42 -8.83
N ASP A 105 -0.34 10.16 -9.73
CA ASP A 105 -0.22 10.50 -11.17
C ASP A 105 0.08 11.99 -11.42
N TYR A 106 -0.54 12.87 -10.64
CA TYR A 106 -0.38 14.32 -10.78
C TYR A 106 0.98 14.83 -10.30
N SER A 107 1.84 13.98 -9.70
CA SER A 107 3.23 14.32 -9.42
C SER A 107 4.09 14.41 -10.67
N GLY A 108 3.67 13.77 -11.77
CA GLY A 108 4.46 13.64 -13.00
C GLY A 108 5.68 12.72 -12.87
N THR A 109 5.84 12.04 -11.74
CA THR A 109 6.96 11.11 -11.51
C THR A 109 6.65 9.76 -12.16
N PRO A 110 7.50 9.27 -13.08
CA PRO A 110 7.26 8.00 -13.74
C PRO A 110 7.46 6.82 -12.77
N ARG A 111 6.73 5.72 -13.01
CA ARG A 111 6.88 4.46 -12.27
C ARG A 111 7.96 3.60 -12.94
N GLU A 112 9.19 3.68 -12.45
CA GLU A 112 10.37 3.06 -13.09
C GLU A 112 10.71 1.72 -12.44
N THR A 113 10.74 1.71 -11.11
CA THR A 113 11.16 0.56 -10.30
C THR A 113 10.00 -0.40 -10.03
N HIS A 114 10.32 -1.60 -9.57
CA HIS A 114 9.29 -2.54 -9.11
C HIS A 114 8.55 -1.99 -7.88
N LEU A 115 9.23 -1.24 -6.99
CA LEU A 115 8.60 -0.63 -5.82
C LEU A 115 7.56 0.44 -6.23
N ASP A 116 7.89 1.31 -7.18
CA ASP A 116 6.96 2.35 -7.67
C ASP A 116 5.65 1.71 -8.19
N LYS A 117 5.80 0.66 -9.00
CA LYS A 117 4.69 -0.09 -9.61
C LYS A 117 3.88 -0.81 -8.55
N ALA A 118 4.55 -1.45 -7.58
CA ALA A 118 3.89 -2.18 -6.50
C ALA A 118 3.10 -1.23 -5.59
N LEU A 119 3.66 -0.07 -5.23
CA LEU A 119 2.98 0.90 -4.39
C LEU A 119 1.71 1.43 -5.08
N PHE A 120 1.82 1.90 -6.31
CA PHE A 120 0.68 2.34 -7.10
C PHE A 120 -0.40 1.26 -7.25
N ALA A 121 0.00 0.03 -7.59
CA ALA A 121 -0.96 -1.05 -7.75
C ALA A 121 -1.70 -1.40 -6.46
N CYS A 122 -1.00 -1.34 -5.32
CA CYS A 122 -1.55 -1.77 -4.04
C CYS A 122 -2.46 -0.73 -3.38
N ASP A 123 -2.24 0.56 -3.62
CA ASP A 123 -2.92 1.66 -2.93
C ASP A 123 -4.46 1.53 -2.99
N GLU A 124 -5.04 1.76 -4.16
CA GLU A 124 -6.49 1.72 -4.35
C GLU A 124 -7.08 0.33 -4.07
N LEU A 125 -6.34 -0.73 -4.40
CA LEU A 125 -6.81 -2.09 -4.16
C LEU A 125 -6.91 -2.39 -2.66
N ALA A 126 -5.96 -1.98 -1.83
CA ALA A 126 -5.98 -2.22 -0.38
C ALA A 126 -7.19 -1.54 0.28
N GLY A 127 -7.46 -0.29 -0.09
CA GLY A 127 -8.67 0.43 0.33
C GLY A 127 -9.95 -0.28 -0.13
N PHE A 128 -9.96 -0.76 -1.38
CA PHE A 128 -11.09 -1.50 -1.93
C PHE A 128 -11.38 -2.82 -1.22
N LEU A 129 -10.34 -3.60 -0.92
CA LEU A 129 -10.43 -4.87 -0.21
C LEU A 129 -10.90 -4.67 1.23
N THR A 130 -10.43 -3.60 1.88
CA THR A 130 -10.94 -3.18 3.20
C THR A 130 -12.44 -2.90 3.14
N ALA A 131 -12.92 -2.15 2.14
CA ALA A 131 -14.34 -1.92 1.95
C ALA A 131 -15.11 -3.22 1.67
N CYS A 132 -14.53 -4.15 0.90
CA CYS A 132 -15.12 -5.46 0.63
C CYS A 132 -15.28 -6.29 1.90
N ALA A 133 -14.29 -6.26 2.80
CA ALA A 133 -14.34 -6.93 4.10
C ALA A 133 -15.42 -6.32 5.00
N LEU A 134 -15.48 -4.99 5.09
CA LEU A 134 -16.40 -4.29 6.00
C LEU A 134 -17.90 -4.49 5.69
N VAL A 135 -18.24 -4.90 4.47
CA VAL A 135 -19.63 -5.24 4.10
C VAL A 135 -19.99 -6.72 4.28
N LYS A 136 -19.04 -7.54 4.74
CA LYS A 136 -19.30 -8.93 5.11
C LYS A 136 -19.97 -9.00 6.48
N PRO A 137 -20.79 -10.04 6.76
CA PRO A 137 -21.41 -10.22 8.06
C PRO A 137 -20.43 -10.17 9.24
N SER A 138 -19.29 -10.87 9.16
CA SER A 138 -18.25 -10.83 10.23
C SER A 138 -17.29 -9.65 10.15
N LYS A 139 -17.43 -8.81 9.11
CA LYS A 139 -16.49 -7.73 8.75
C LYS A 139 -15.04 -8.21 8.57
N SER A 140 -14.86 -9.46 8.18
CA SER A 140 -13.55 -10.10 8.03
C SER A 140 -13.03 -10.10 6.60
N ILE A 141 -11.71 -9.94 6.45
CA ILE A 141 -11.00 -10.12 5.17
C ILE A 141 -10.95 -11.61 4.76
N HIS A 142 -11.10 -12.54 5.70
CA HIS A 142 -11.13 -13.98 5.41
C HIS A 142 -12.37 -14.42 4.63
N GLU A 143 -13.43 -13.59 4.61
CA GLU A 143 -14.62 -13.83 3.78
C GLU A 143 -14.52 -13.21 2.37
N VAL A 144 -13.42 -12.51 2.06
CA VAL A 144 -13.26 -11.79 0.79
C VAL A 144 -12.65 -12.71 -0.26
N GLU A 145 -13.46 -13.02 -1.27
CA GLU A 145 -13.10 -13.89 -2.39
C GLU A 145 -12.90 -13.07 -3.68
N ILE A 146 -11.96 -13.48 -4.53
CA ILE A 146 -11.62 -12.78 -5.80
C ILE A 146 -12.88 -12.50 -6.65
N ALA A 147 -13.75 -13.50 -6.81
CA ALA A 147 -14.99 -13.36 -7.57
C ALA A 147 -15.93 -12.28 -6.99
N GLY A 148 -15.98 -12.17 -5.66
CA GLY A 148 -16.73 -11.14 -4.95
C GLY A 148 -16.15 -9.74 -5.19
N VAL A 149 -14.83 -9.60 -5.10
CA VAL A 149 -14.10 -8.36 -5.39
C VAL A 149 -14.38 -7.89 -6.82
N LYS A 150 -14.23 -8.77 -7.82
CA LYS A 150 -14.51 -8.45 -9.23
C LYS A 150 -15.96 -8.04 -9.47
N LYS A 151 -16.92 -8.66 -8.78
CA LYS A 151 -18.33 -8.25 -8.86
C LYS A 151 -18.50 -6.85 -8.29
N LYS A 152 -17.85 -6.53 -7.17
CA LYS A 152 -17.87 -5.20 -6.55
C LYS A 152 -17.18 -4.14 -7.41
N MET A 153 -16.12 -4.48 -8.14
CA MET A 153 -15.47 -3.53 -9.06
C MET A 153 -16.40 -3.02 -10.16
N LYS A 154 -17.43 -3.80 -10.54
CA LYS A 154 -18.46 -3.40 -11.51
C LYS A 154 -19.53 -2.48 -10.92
N ASP A 155 -19.64 -2.44 -9.60
CA ASP A 155 -20.58 -1.58 -8.87
C ASP A 155 -19.95 -0.22 -8.60
N LYS A 156 -20.24 0.76 -9.47
CA LYS A 156 -19.66 2.12 -9.39
C LYS A 156 -20.09 2.90 -8.14
N ALA A 157 -21.17 2.49 -7.46
CA ALA A 157 -21.60 3.12 -6.22
C ALA A 157 -20.82 2.60 -5.01
N PHE A 158 -20.31 1.38 -5.09
CA PHE A 158 -19.54 0.76 -4.02
C PHE A 158 -18.10 1.30 -3.99
N ALA A 159 -17.68 1.77 -2.81
CA ALA A 159 -16.37 2.39 -2.59
C ALA A 159 -16.03 3.44 -3.67
N ARG A 160 -16.96 4.39 -3.87
CA ARG A 160 -16.97 5.35 -4.99
C ARG A 160 -15.69 6.20 -5.11
N ALA A 161 -14.98 6.41 -4.00
CA ALA A 161 -13.74 7.17 -3.99
C ALA A 161 -12.56 6.42 -4.65
N VAL A 162 -12.64 5.09 -4.74
CA VAL A 162 -11.55 4.26 -5.24
C VAL A 162 -11.61 4.16 -6.76
N LEU A 163 -10.51 4.50 -7.42
CA LEU A 163 -10.34 4.42 -8.87
C LEU A 163 -10.14 2.96 -9.31
N ARG A 164 -11.00 2.48 -10.22
CA ARG A 164 -10.98 1.07 -10.68
C ARG A 164 -9.93 0.86 -11.75
N GLU A 165 -9.71 1.89 -12.55
CA GLU A 165 -8.66 2.02 -13.54
C GLU A 165 -7.28 1.82 -12.92
N ASP A 166 -7.02 2.36 -11.73
CA ASP A 166 -5.72 2.25 -11.07
C ASP A 166 -5.43 0.83 -10.61
N ILE A 167 -6.45 0.10 -10.13
CA ILE A 167 -6.34 -1.33 -9.81
C ILE A 167 -5.98 -2.14 -11.07
N ILE A 168 -6.56 -1.80 -12.22
CA ILE A 168 -6.34 -2.51 -13.48
C ILE A 168 -4.94 -2.18 -14.04
N ASN A 169 -4.61 -0.89 -14.14
CA ASN A 169 -3.34 -0.40 -14.65
C ASN A 169 -2.18 -0.85 -13.75
N GLY A 170 -2.38 -0.84 -12.42
CA GLY A 170 -1.42 -1.33 -11.46
C GLY A 170 -1.08 -2.81 -11.64
N ALA A 171 -2.10 -3.65 -11.85
CA ALA A 171 -1.87 -5.06 -12.18
C ALA A 171 -1.07 -5.23 -13.49
N GLU A 172 -1.40 -4.45 -14.53
CA GLU A 172 -0.69 -4.47 -15.81
C GLU A 172 0.77 -4.04 -15.66
N LEU A 173 1.06 -3.00 -14.88
CA LEU A 173 2.42 -2.53 -14.60
C LEU A 173 3.29 -3.60 -13.90
N LEU A 174 2.67 -4.46 -13.09
CA LEU A 174 3.32 -5.61 -12.45
C LEU A 174 3.41 -6.84 -13.37
N GLY A 175 2.85 -6.78 -14.59
CA GLY A 175 2.80 -7.93 -15.50
C GLY A 175 1.86 -9.04 -15.04
N LEU A 176 0.84 -8.70 -14.25
CA LEU A 176 -0.11 -9.63 -13.66
C LEU A 176 -1.51 -9.45 -14.27
N SER A 177 -2.30 -10.51 -14.25
CA SER A 177 -3.74 -10.36 -14.39
C SER A 177 -4.33 -9.69 -13.14
N VAL A 178 -5.48 -9.01 -13.32
CA VAL A 178 -6.22 -8.41 -12.19
C VAL A 178 -6.58 -9.45 -11.13
N ASP A 179 -6.87 -10.70 -11.54
CA ASP A 179 -7.24 -11.79 -10.63
C ASP A 179 -6.06 -12.21 -9.75
N GLU A 180 -4.85 -12.31 -10.32
CA GLU A 180 -3.62 -12.58 -9.58
C GLU A 180 -3.30 -11.43 -8.62
N HIS A 181 -3.44 -10.18 -9.07
CA HIS A 181 -3.19 -9.01 -8.24
C HIS A 181 -4.14 -8.95 -7.04
N ILE A 182 -5.45 -9.16 -7.26
CA ILE A 182 -6.45 -9.28 -6.18
C ILE A 182 -6.09 -10.41 -5.23
N GLY A 183 -5.77 -11.59 -5.76
CA GLY A 183 -5.43 -12.76 -4.94
C GLY A 183 -4.22 -12.52 -4.03
N ASN A 184 -3.17 -11.89 -4.57
CA ASN A 184 -1.97 -11.53 -3.82
C ASN A 184 -2.29 -10.57 -2.67
N CYS A 185 -3.03 -9.49 -2.95
CA CYS A 185 -3.37 -8.49 -1.94
C CYS A 185 -4.35 -9.02 -0.88
N VAL A 186 -5.32 -9.85 -1.27
CA VAL A 186 -6.21 -10.53 -0.32
C VAL A 186 -5.40 -11.40 0.64
N LYS A 187 -4.51 -12.24 0.11
CA LYS A 187 -3.64 -13.10 0.94
C LYS A 187 -2.77 -12.27 1.89
N ALA A 188 -2.14 -11.21 1.38
CA ALA A 188 -1.30 -10.32 2.18
C ALA A 188 -2.07 -9.67 3.34
N MET A 189 -3.31 -9.23 3.09
CA MET A 189 -4.17 -8.65 4.13
C MET A 189 -4.71 -9.69 5.11
N GLN A 190 -4.99 -10.92 4.66
CA GLN A 190 -5.39 -12.03 5.52
C GLN A 190 -4.29 -12.41 6.53
N GLU A 191 -3.03 -12.45 6.09
CA GLU A 191 -1.87 -12.72 6.97
C GLU A 191 -1.68 -11.65 8.06
N ARG A 192 -2.27 -10.46 7.87
CA ARG A 192 -2.21 -9.33 8.81
C ARG A 192 -3.58 -8.89 9.32
N ALA A 193 -4.59 -9.76 9.23
CA ALA A 193 -5.97 -9.38 9.48
C ALA A 193 -6.21 -8.79 10.89
N ALA A 194 -5.60 -9.36 11.92
CA ALA A 194 -5.63 -8.80 13.28
C ALA A 194 -5.12 -7.36 13.37
N LEU A 195 -3.98 -7.05 12.73
CA LEU A 195 -3.39 -5.69 12.71
C LEU A 195 -4.29 -4.69 11.96
N LEU A 196 -4.95 -5.16 10.90
CA LEU A 196 -5.89 -4.34 10.11
C LEU A 196 -7.25 -4.17 10.80
N GLY A 197 -7.52 -4.94 11.87
CA GLY A 197 -8.83 -5.01 12.51
C GLY A 197 -9.88 -5.72 11.66
N LEU A 198 -9.45 -6.70 10.85
CA LEU A 198 -10.24 -7.47 9.87
C LEU A 198 -10.20 -9.00 10.13
N GLU A 199 -9.74 -9.45 11.31
CA GLU A 199 -9.60 -10.89 11.64
C GLU A 199 -10.96 -11.62 11.69
N SER A 200 -11.85 -11.22 12.58
CA SER A 200 -13.25 -11.63 12.65
C SER A 200 -13.86 -10.90 13.84
N GLN A 201 -15.02 -10.28 13.67
CA GLN A 201 -15.82 -9.85 14.82
C GLN A 201 -16.82 -10.98 15.07
N GLY A 202 -16.59 -11.73 16.15
CA GLY A 202 -17.45 -12.86 16.56
C GLY A 202 -18.89 -12.47 16.84
#